data_AF-A0A3D3CFW1-F1
#
_entry.id   AF-A0A3D3CFW1-F1
#
_cell.length_a   1.000
_cell.length_b   1.000
_cell.length_c   1.000
_cell.angle_alpha   90.00
_cell.angle_beta   90.00
_cell.angle_gamma   90.00
#
_symmetry.space_group_name_H-M   'P 1'
#
loop_
_entity.id
_entity.type
_entity.pdbx_description
1 polymer ?
#
loop_
_entity_poly.entity_id
_entity_poly.type
_entity_poly.pdbx_seq_one_letter_code
_entity_poly.pdbx_strand_id
1 'polypeptide(L)'
;GKAVSEAVKIPILGIGAGPFVDCQVLVTQDLLGMYGDFKPKFVKLYANVRKVMVDGLNQFHKEALSGEFPSDEYSFNKEVDLDKLY
;
A
#
# COMPACT_ATOMS: atom_id res chain seq x y z
N GLY A 1 17.67 12.32 -18.58
CA GLY A 1 18.29 13.01 -17.45
C GLY A 1 19.32 14.03 -17.91
N LYS A 2 20.51 13.56 -18.29
CA LYS A 2 21.72 14.38 -18.46
C LYS A 2 21.55 15.67 -19.28
N ALA A 3 21.13 15.56 -20.55
CA ALA A 3 20.97 16.72 -21.42
C ALA A 3 19.97 17.77 -20.88
N VAL A 4 18.92 17.33 -20.16
CA VAL A 4 17.95 18.25 -19.55
C VAL A 4 18.54 18.91 -18.30
N SER A 5 19.22 18.12 -17.45
CA SER A 5 19.89 18.62 -16.23
C SER A 5 20.98 19.66 -16.54
N GLU A 6 21.66 19.53 -17.68
CA GLU A 6 22.66 20.50 -18.14
C GLU A 6 22.02 21.77 -18.76
N ALA A 7 20.79 21.68 -19.25
CA ALA A 7 20.12 22.76 -19.99
C ALA A 7 19.30 23.70 -19.11
N VAL A 8 18.85 23.27 -17.93
CA VAL A 8 18.00 24.06 -17.04
C VAL A 8 18.65 24.26 -15.68
N LYS A 9 18.32 25.38 -15.02
CA LYS A 9 18.82 25.70 -13.67
C LYS A 9 17.88 25.26 -12.54
N ILE A 10 16.66 24.84 -12.88
CA ILE A 10 15.67 24.38 -11.90
C ILE A 10 15.93 22.91 -11.52
N PRO A 11 15.66 22.49 -10.26
CA PRO A 11 15.82 21.10 -9.85
C PRO A 11 14.93 20.14 -10.66
N ILE A 12 15.46 18.97 -10.98
CA ILE A 12 14.77 17.92 -11.72
C ILE A 12 14.52 16.70 -10.82
N LEU A 13 13.25 16.33 -10.72
CA LEU A 13 12.80 15.09 -10.09
C LEU A 13 12.50 14.05 -11.18
N GLY A 14 13.24 12.93 -11.17
CA GLY A 14 13.16 11.90 -12.20
C GLY A 14 12.57 10.58 -11.72
N ILE A 15 11.79 9.93 -12.58
CA ILE A 15 11.36 8.53 -12.46
C ILE A 15 11.80 7.79 -13.72
N GLY A 16 12.68 6.78 -13.58
CA GLY A 16 13.24 6.07 -14.75
C GLY A 16 14.11 6.93 -15.69
N ALA A 17 14.57 8.10 -15.23
CA ALA A 17 15.34 9.05 -16.05
C ALA A 17 16.87 8.85 -15.99
N GLY A 18 17.33 7.79 -15.32
CA GLY A 18 18.73 7.53 -14.98
C GLY A 18 19.22 8.37 -13.78
N PRO A 19 20.51 8.30 -13.43
CA PRO A 19 21.07 8.95 -12.24
C PRO A 19 21.33 10.46 -12.41
N PHE A 20 21.25 10.99 -13.64
CA PHE A 20 21.57 12.38 -13.94
C PHE A 20 20.37 13.33 -13.74
N VAL A 21 19.83 13.32 -12.53
CA VAL A 21 18.74 14.19 -12.04
C VAL A 21 19.01 14.51 -10.57
N ASP A 22 18.48 15.61 -10.05
CA ASP A 22 18.75 16.05 -8.67
C ASP A 22 18.05 15.18 -7.62
N CYS A 23 16.89 14.65 -7.95
CA CYS A 23 16.08 13.81 -7.07
C CYS A 23 15.46 12.64 -7.82
N GLN A 24 15.26 11.53 -7.13
CA GLN A 24 14.56 10.36 -7.66
C GLN A 24 13.17 10.27 -7.03
N VAL A 25 12.17 9.89 -7.83
CA VAL A 25 10.83 9.56 -7.35
C VAL A 25 10.44 8.17 -7.86
N LEU A 26 9.77 7.42 -7.00
CA LEU A 26 9.17 6.13 -7.31
C LEU A 26 7.79 6.08 -6.65
N VAL A 27 6.88 5.31 -7.25
CA VAL A 27 5.58 5.03 -6.65
C VAL A 27 5.79 4.09 -5.45
N THR A 28 5.26 4.44 -4.28
CA THR A 28 5.44 3.68 -3.04
C THR A 28 5.02 2.21 -3.19
N GLN A 29 3.90 1.96 -3.89
CA GLN A 29 3.37 0.63 -4.13
C GLN A 29 4.30 -0.23 -4.99
N ASP A 30 4.92 0.36 -6.02
CA ASP A 30 5.90 -0.33 -6.87
C ASP A 30 7.17 -0.61 -6.08
N LEU A 31 7.66 0.37 -5.32
CA LEU A 31 8.88 0.28 -4.51
C LEU A 31 8.76 -0.79 -3.40
N LEU A 32 7.59 -0.89 -2.78
CA LEU A 32 7.31 -1.82 -1.69
C LEU A 32 6.77 -3.18 -2.15
N GLY A 33 6.66 -3.41 -3.46
CA GLY A 33 6.17 -4.68 -4.00
C GLY A 33 4.75 -5.00 -3.52
N MET A 34 3.84 -4.03 -3.61
CA MET A 34 2.43 -4.21 -3.25
C MET A 34 1.62 -4.85 -4.39
N TYR A 35 2.06 -4.66 -5.64
CA TYR A 35 1.48 -5.32 -6.81
C TYR A 35 2.15 -6.67 -7.05
N GLY A 36 1.44 -7.57 -7.75
CA GLY A 36 1.90 -8.93 -8.04
C GLY A 36 2.96 -8.96 -9.13
N ASP A 37 2.61 -9.51 -10.28
CA ASP A 37 3.60 -9.94 -11.28
C ASP A 37 4.17 -8.80 -12.13
N PHE A 38 3.60 -7.59 -12.02
CA PHE A 38 4.07 -6.43 -12.78
C PHE A 38 5.08 -5.61 -11.96
N LYS A 39 6.32 -5.55 -12.47
CA LYS A 39 7.38 -4.68 -11.96
C LYS A 39 7.95 -3.82 -13.10
N PRO A 40 7.77 -2.48 -13.08
CA PRO A 40 8.40 -1.62 -14.08
C PRO A 40 9.93 -1.75 -14.05
N LYS A 41 10.58 -1.69 -15.21
CA LYS A 41 12.04 -1.89 -15.33
C LYS A 41 12.87 -0.93 -14.48
N PHE A 42 12.39 0.30 -14.27
CA PHE A 42 13.10 1.34 -13.52
C PHE A 42 12.90 1.23 -12.00
N VAL A 43 12.08 0.28 -11.53
CA VAL A 43 11.80 0.10 -10.10
C VAL A 43 12.75 -0.93 -9.51
N LYS A 44 13.39 -0.58 -8.39
CA LYS A 44 14.01 -1.54 -7.48
C LYS A 44 12.98 -1.89 -6.40
N LEU A 45 12.76 -3.18 -6.16
CA LEU A 45 11.94 -3.64 -5.03
C LEU A 45 12.77 -3.53 -3.75
N TYR A 46 12.25 -2.83 -2.76
CA TYR A 46 12.85 -2.70 -1.43
C TYR A 46 12.14 -3.53 -0.37
N ALA A 47 10.91 -3.98 -0.65
CA ALA A 47 10.14 -4.89 0.19
C ALA A 47 9.20 -5.76 -0.66
N ASN A 48 8.61 -6.78 -0.04
CA ASN A 48 7.51 -7.59 -0.60
C ASN A 48 6.30 -7.49 0.33
N VAL A 49 5.68 -6.30 0.36
CA VAL A 49 4.54 -6.01 1.24
C VAL A 49 3.30 -6.79 0.81
N ARG A 50 3.17 -7.13 -0.48
CA ARG A 50 2.05 -7.93 -0.98
C ARG A 50 1.87 -9.23 -0.21
N LYS A 51 2.98 -9.94 0.11
CA LYS A 51 2.89 -11.19 0.87
C LYS A 51 2.19 -10.96 2.21
N VAL A 52 2.65 -9.97 2.97
CA VAL A 52 2.10 -9.65 4.29
C VAL A 52 0.63 -9.21 4.20
N MET A 53 0.29 -8.43 3.17
CA MET A 53 -1.12 -8.06 2.92
C MET A 53 -2.00 -9.28 2.67
N VAL A 54 -1.57 -10.19 1.79
CA VAL A 54 -2.33 -11.42 1.48
C VAL A 54 -2.48 -12.29 2.72
N ASP A 55 -1.42 -12.47 3.50
CA ASP A 55 -1.45 -13.24 4.75
C ASP A 55 -2.48 -12.66 5.73
N GLY A 56 -2.47 -11.34 5.95
CA GLY A 56 -3.42 -10.66 6.84
C GLY A 56 -4.87 -10.74 6.37
N LEU A 57 -5.10 -10.57 5.07
CA LEU A 57 -6.44 -10.68 4.48
C LEU A 57 -7.00 -12.11 4.59
N ASN A 58 -6.16 -13.13 4.38
CA ASN A 58 -6.56 -14.53 4.55
C ASN A 58 -6.85 -14.87 6.01
N GLN A 59 -6.05 -14.35 6.95
CA GLN A 59 -6.29 -14.54 8.38
C GLN A 59 -7.62 -13.91 8.80
N PHE A 60 -7.87 -12.65 8.38
CA PHE A 60 -9.15 -11.99 8.60
C PHE A 60 -10.32 -12.82 8.04
N HIS A 61 -10.19 -13.32 6.80
CA HIS A 61 -11.22 -14.16 6.19
C HIS A 61 -11.50 -15.43 7.01
N LYS A 62 -10.44 -16.10 7.49
CA LYS A 62 -10.56 -17.29 8.33
C LYS A 62 -11.29 -16.99 9.64
N GLU A 63 -10.89 -15.94 10.35
CA GLU A 63 -11.48 -15.55 11.64
C GLU A 63 -12.94 -15.11 11.50
N ALA A 64 -13.28 -14.42 10.40
CA ALA A 64 -14.67 -14.06 10.09
C ALA A 64 -15.55 -15.29 9.81
N LEU A 65 -15.01 -16.31 9.14
CA LEU A 65 -15.75 -17.55 8.88
C LEU A 65 -15.89 -18.44 10.11
N SER A 66 -14.87 -18.48 10.98
CA SER A 66 -14.93 -19.25 12.23
C SER A 66 -15.75 -18.57 13.33
N GLY A 67 -16.06 -17.28 13.17
CA GLY A 67 -16.70 -16.46 14.21
C GLY A 67 -15.74 -16.04 15.32
N GLU A 68 -14.43 -16.21 15.13
CA GLU A 68 -13.39 -15.70 16.04
C GLU A 68 -13.31 -14.17 15.98
N PHE A 69 -13.61 -13.59 14.80
CA PHE A 69 -13.76 -12.15 14.61
C PHE A 69 -15.18 -11.81 14.10
N PRO A 70 -15.83 -10.74 14.61
CA PRO A 70 -15.38 -9.91 15.73
C PRO A 70 -15.59 -10.63 17.08
N SER A 71 -14.68 -10.41 18.02
CA SER A 71 -14.88 -10.75 19.43
C SER A 71 -15.53 -9.58 20.18
N ASP A 72 -15.79 -9.76 21.48
CA ASP A 72 -16.33 -8.70 22.34
C ASP A 72 -15.44 -7.45 22.39
N GLU A 73 -14.12 -7.61 22.31
CA GLU A 73 -13.16 -6.48 22.28
C GLU A 73 -13.36 -5.60 21.03
N TYR A 74 -13.79 -6.20 19.93
CA TYR A 74 -14.03 -5.54 18.65
C TYR A 74 -15.52 -5.23 18.39
N SER A 75 -16.37 -5.39 19.41
CA SER A 75 -17.82 -5.21 19.30
C SER A 75 -18.33 -4.14 20.27
N PHE A 76 -19.20 -3.25 19.78
CA PHE A 76 -19.92 -2.31 20.65
C PHE A 76 -21.20 -2.95 21.17
N ASN A 77 -21.23 -3.29 22.46
CA ASN A 77 -22.42 -3.79 23.15
C ASN A 77 -23.31 -2.65 23.63
N LYS A 78 -23.74 -1.76 22.73
CA LYS A 78 -24.72 -0.74 23.11
C LYS A 78 -26.10 -1.40 23.14
N GLU A 79 -26.71 -1.48 24.33
CA GLU A 79 -28.14 -1.78 24.43
C GLU A 79 -28.91 -0.73 23.64
N VAL A 80 -29.59 -1.19 22.58
CA VAL A 80 -30.53 -0.38 21.83
C VAL A 80 -31.88 -0.62 22.46
N ASP A 81 -32.34 0.34 23.26
CA ASP A 81 -33.71 0.36 23.74
C ASP A 81 -34.60 0.68 22.53
N LEU A 82 -35.12 -0.38 21.91
CA LEU A 82 -36.15 -0.24 20.90
C LEU A 82 -37.44 0.00 21.68
N ASP A 83 -37.79 1.28 21.86
CA ASP A 83 -39.17 1.67 22.20
C ASP A 83 -40.08 0.82 21.33
N LYS A 84 -40.95 0.01 21.96
CA LYS A 84 -41.84 -0.92 21.25
C LYS A 84 -42.52 -0.17 20.12
N LEU A 85 -42.09 -0.41 18.89
CA LEU A 85 -42.92 -0.08 17.74
C LEU A 85 -44.12 -1.02 17.85
N TYR A 86 -45.30 -0.39 17.98
CA TYR A 86 -46.62 -0.96 18.22
C TYR A 86 -47.01 -1.19 19.69
#